data_AF-A0A9W9ZS22-F1
#
_entry.id   AF-A0A9W9ZS22-F1
#
_cell.length_a   1.000
_cell.length_b   1.000
_cell.length_c   1.000
_cell.angle_alpha   90.00
_cell.angle_beta   90.00
_cell.angle_gamma   90.00
#
_symmetry.space_group_name_H-M   'P 1'
#
loop_
_entity.id
_entity.type
_entity.pdbx_description
1 polymer ?
#
loop_
_entity_poly.entity_id
_entity_poly.type
_entity_poly.pdbx_seq_one_letter_code
_entity_poly.pdbx_strand_id
1 'polypeptide(L)'
;MIDDDHLKLRAQFDSSKQSCLNAEMFNFLIRFAGFNAVAVANNHFNDFGGVGSNFTVSVLQDAGMKYFGVSYGPYDSSQSKVDIMVVYIHWGGELFVNPVPYQLHITQHLMSLGVHVIIGSHSHVLQQHFYHDNKAVKFCLGNFLFPPGRTPGGNNPVMYMKSHELE
;
A
#
# COMPACT_ATOMS: atom_id res chain seq x y z
N MET A 1 -5.19 27.58 -12.82
CA MET A 1 -6.17 28.16 -11.89
C MET A 1 -6.45 27.09 -10.86
N ILE A 2 -5.98 27.29 -9.63
CA ILE A 2 -6.27 26.40 -8.51
C ILE A 2 -7.72 26.71 -8.11
N ASP A 3 -8.60 25.72 -8.19
CA ASP A 3 -10.02 25.85 -7.90
C ASP A 3 -10.24 26.28 -6.42
N ASP A 4 -11.21 27.15 -6.15
CA ASP A 4 -11.51 27.68 -4.81
C ASP A 4 -11.84 26.55 -3.81
N ASP A 5 -12.25 25.39 -4.29
CA ASP A 5 -12.50 24.21 -3.47
C ASP A 5 -11.21 23.54 -2.94
N HIS A 6 -10.07 23.66 -3.63
CA HIS A 6 -8.76 23.25 -3.10
C HIS A 6 -8.33 24.10 -1.91
N LEU A 7 -8.67 25.40 -1.92
CA LEU A 7 -8.36 26.33 -0.82
C LEU A 7 -9.27 26.07 0.39
N LYS A 8 -10.54 25.73 0.17
CA LYS A 8 -11.47 25.35 1.25
C LYS A 8 -11.06 24.05 1.93
N LEU A 9 -10.56 23.07 1.18
CA LEU A 9 -10.02 21.82 1.75
C LEU A 9 -8.79 22.07 2.62
N ARG A 10 -7.87 22.95 2.19
CA ARG A 10 -6.74 23.40 3.03
C ARG A 10 -7.19 24.05 4.35
N ALA A 11 -8.31 24.76 4.33
CA ALA A 11 -8.84 25.46 5.50
C ALA A 11 -9.63 24.55 6.47
N GLN A 12 -10.06 23.36 6.03
CA GLN A 12 -10.82 22.42 6.86
C GLN A 12 -9.96 21.50 7.74
N PHE A 13 -8.64 21.44 7.53
CA PHE A 13 -7.74 20.68 8.38
C PHE A 13 -7.32 21.50 9.60
N ASP A 14 -7.99 21.26 10.72
CA ASP A 14 -7.66 21.75 12.05
C ASP A 14 -6.17 21.46 12.39
N SER A 15 -5.39 22.53 12.53
CA SER A 15 -3.95 22.47 12.82
C SER A 15 -3.62 21.88 14.21
N SER A 16 -4.63 21.59 15.03
CA SER A 16 -4.47 21.00 16.37
C SER A 16 -4.58 19.47 16.40
N LYS A 17 -4.92 18.81 15.29
CA LYS A 17 -5.02 17.33 15.21
C LYS A 17 -4.29 16.78 13.98
N GLN A 18 -3.27 15.97 14.27
CA GLN A 18 -2.44 15.16 13.38
C GLN A 18 -1.27 15.86 12.68
N SER A 19 -0.10 15.27 12.87
CA SER A 19 1.16 15.49 12.16
C SER A 19 1.06 15.04 10.69
N CYS A 20 0.16 15.64 9.93
CA CYS A 20 -0.01 15.34 8.52
C CYS A 20 1.04 16.10 7.72
N LEU A 21 1.84 15.39 6.92
CA LEU A 21 2.56 16.01 5.82
C LEU A 21 1.51 16.74 4.97
N ASN A 22 1.63 18.05 4.78
CA ASN A 22 0.74 18.74 3.86
C ASN A 22 0.98 18.22 2.42
N ALA A 23 -0.01 18.39 1.53
CA ALA A 23 0.05 17.82 0.18
C ALA A 23 1.29 18.24 -0.62
N GLU A 24 1.79 19.46 -0.44
CA GLU A 24 3.00 19.94 -1.12
C GLU A 24 4.26 19.22 -0.62
N MET A 25 4.38 19.05 0.69
CA MET A 25 5.49 18.34 1.31
C MET A 25 5.44 16.84 0.98
N PHE A 26 4.25 16.24 0.96
CA PHE A 26 4.06 14.87 0.49
C PHE A 26 4.52 14.71 -0.96
N ASN A 27 4.06 15.58 -1.86
CA ASN A 27 4.44 15.58 -3.27
C ASN A 27 5.94 15.76 -3.49
N PHE A 28 6.58 16.66 -2.74
CA PHE A 28 8.03 16.84 -2.79
C PHE A 28 8.74 15.56 -2.35
N LEU A 29 8.35 14.96 -1.23
CA LEU A 29 9.01 13.79 -0.66
C LEU A 29 8.88 12.55 -1.55
N ILE A 30 7.68 12.27 -2.08
CA ILE A 30 7.49 11.09 -2.94
C ILE A 30 8.26 11.21 -4.25
N ARG A 31 8.35 12.42 -4.82
CA ARG A 31 9.13 12.68 -6.03
C ARG A 31 10.62 12.64 -5.75
N PHE A 32 11.08 13.25 -4.66
CA PHE A 32 12.49 13.22 -4.25
C PHE A 32 12.97 11.81 -3.96
N ALA A 33 12.14 10.98 -3.32
CA ALA A 33 12.44 9.58 -3.04
C ALA A 33 12.48 8.70 -4.30
N GLY A 34 12.09 9.21 -5.46
CA GLY A 34 12.17 8.52 -6.75
C GLY A 34 11.09 7.45 -6.96
N PHE A 35 9.98 7.50 -6.22
CA PHE A 35 8.87 6.56 -6.45
C PHE A 35 8.20 6.82 -7.80
N ASN A 36 7.81 5.76 -8.50
CA ASN A 36 7.10 5.87 -9.78
C ASN A 36 5.58 5.67 -9.65
N ALA A 37 5.13 4.99 -8.60
CA ALA A 37 3.71 4.70 -8.36
C ALA A 37 3.37 4.62 -6.87
N VAL A 38 2.10 4.91 -6.52
CA VAL A 38 1.57 4.84 -5.15
C VAL A 38 0.30 3.99 -5.09
N ALA A 39 0.26 3.02 -4.17
CA ALA A 39 -0.96 2.29 -3.85
C ALA A 39 -1.79 3.10 -2.84
N VAL A 40 -3.05 3.40 -3.16
CA VAL A 40 -3.94 4.12 -2.24
C VAL A 40 -4.99 3.23 -1.57
N ALA A 41 -5.19 2.00 -2.07
CA ALA A 41 -6.10 1.04 -1.45
C ALA A 41 -5.62 0.64 -0.04
N ASN A 42 -6.34 1.08 0.98
CA ASN A 42 -6.18 0.65 2.37
C ASN A 42 -7.47 0.93 3.16
N ASN A 43 -7.53 0.45 4.40
CA ASN A 43 -8.71 0.63 5.27
C ASN A 43 -8.95 2.08 5.70
N HIS A 44 -7.98 2.98 5.52
CA HIS A 44 -8.04 4.40 5.86
C HIS A 44 -8.24 5.34 4.66
N PHE A 45 -8.29 4.82 3.44
CA PHE A 45 -8.37 5.65 2.23
C PHE A 45 -9.58 6.59 2.24
N ASN A 46 -10.67 6.16 2.89
CA ASN A 46 -11.94 6.87 2.92
C ASN A 46 -12.29 7.45 4.31
N ASP A 47 -11.32 7.62 5.21
CA ASP A 47 -11.56 8.18 6.57
C ASP A 47 -12.16 9.59 6.54
N PHE A 48 -11.79 10.38 5.53
CA PHE A 48 -12.32 11.73 5.29
C PHE A 48 -13.39 11.74 4.18
N GLY A 49 -13.99 10.60 3.90
CA GLY A 49 -14.99 10.40 2.86
C GLY A 49 -14.46 10.63 1.44
N GLY A 50 -15.41 10.69 0.49
CA GLY A 50 -15.09 10.85 -0.93
C GLY A 50 -14.34 12.14 -1.25
N VAL A 51 -14.53 13.20 -0.45
CA VAL A 51 -13.82 14.47 -0.63
C VAL A 51 -12.32 14.30 -0.36
N GLY A 52 -11.94 13.66 0.76
CA GLY A 52 -10.54 13.39 1.08
C GLY A 52 -9.89 12.38 0.13
N SER A 53 -10.66 11.38 -0.30
CA SER A 53 -10.24 10.41 -1.32
C SER A 53 -9.90 11.10 -2.65
N ASN A 54 -10.82 11.95 -3.14
CA ASN A 54 -10.64 12.70 -4.39
C ASN A 54 -9.48 13.71 -4.29
N PHE A 55 -9.33 14.37 -3.14
CA PHE A 55 -8.20 15.27 -2.90
C PHE A 55 -6.86 14.53 -2.94
N THR A 56 -6.77 13.35 -2.34
CA THR A 56 -5.55 12.52 -2.40
C THR A 56 -5.21 12.14 -3.85
N VAL A 57 -6.22 11.73 -4.62
CA VAL A 57 -6.05 11.38 -6.03
C VAL A 57 -5.62 12.58 -6.87
N SER A 58 -6.21 13.77 -6.68
CA SER A 58 -5.83 14.96 -7.43
C SER A 58 -4.39 15.40 -7.11
N VAL A 59 -3.96 15.31 -5.86
CA VAL A 59 -2.57 15.58 -5.45
C VAL A 59 -1.58 14.66 -6.17
N LEU A 60 -1.89 13.38 -6.34
CA LEU A 60 -1.06 12.42 -7.08
C LEU A 60 -1.05 12.71 -8.59
N GLN A 61 -2.21 13.07 -9.15
CA GLN A 61 -2.34 13.45 -10.57
C GLN A 61 -1.55 14.72 -10.90
N ASP A 62 -1.67 15.77 -10.09
CA ASP A 62 -0.89 17.02 -10.21
C ASP A 62 0.62 16.74 -10.07
N ALA A 63 0.97 15.76 -9.24
CA ALA A 63 2.33 15.28 -9.11
C ALA A 63 2.78 14.36 -10.27
N GLY A 64 1.96 14.09 -11.28
CA GLY A 64 2.31 13.18 -12.38
C GLY A 64 2.67 11.77 -11.91
N MET A 65 2.20 11.38 -10.72
CA MET A 65 2.48 10.11 -10.09
C MET A 65 1.47 9.07 -10.56
N LYS A 66 1.95 7.88 -10.96
CA LYS A 66 1.03 6.76 -11.19
C LYS A 66 0.44 6.34 -9.84
N TYR A 67 -0.81 5.90 -9.85
CA TYR A 67 -1.44 5.36 -8.66
C TYR A 67 -2.41 4.25 -9.01
N PHE A 68 -2.71 3.41 -8.02
CA PHE A 68 -3.63 2.29 -8.18
C PHE A 68 -4.32 1.96 -6.85
N GLY A 69 -5.36 1.13 -6.91
CA GLY A 69 -6.16 0.75 -5.75
C GLY A 69 -7.42 1.63 -5.53
N VAL A 70 -7.64 2.61 -6.40
CA VAL A 70 -8.92 3.31 -6.53
C VAL A 70 -9.26 3.37 -8.01
N SER A 71 -10.53 3.18 -8.35
CA SER A 71 -11.03 3.33 -9.71
C SER A 71 -12.32 4.13 -9.70
N TYR A 72 -12.49 4.96 -10.72
CA TYR A 72 -13.68 5.75 -10.95
C TYR A 72 -14.26 5.35 -12.31
N GLY A 73 -15.57 5.13 -12.36
CA GLY A 73 -16.25 4.77 -13.60
C GLY A 73 -16.34 3.25 -13.83
N PRO A 74 -16.70 2.84 -15.05
CA PRO A 74 -16.96 1.44 -15.37
C PRO A 74 -15.68 0.61 -15.26
N TYR A 75 -15.80 -0.60 -14.69
CA TYR A 75 -14.72 -1.57 -14.64
C TYR A 75 -14.39 -2.04 -16.06
N ASP A 76 -13.15 -1.84 -16.49
CA ASP A 76 -12.61 -2.46 -17.69
C ASP A 76 -11.98 -3.80 -17.33
N SER A 77 -12.47 -4.88 -17.94
CA SER A 77 -11.96 -6.23 -17.78
C SER A 77 -10.95 -6.63 -18.85
N SER A 78 -10.59 -5.70 -19.75
CA SER A 78 -9.63 -5.96 -20.82
C SER A 78 -8.29 -6.40 -20.22
N GLN A 79 -7.92 -7.64 -20.47
CA GLN A 79 -6.64 -8.17 -20.03
C GLN A 79 -5.57 -7.82 -21.06
N SER A 80 -4.65 -6.95 -20.65
CA SER A 80 -3.40 -6.76 -21.37
C SER A 80 -2.47 -7.95 -21.11
N LYS A 81 -1.81 -8.45 -22.14
CA LYS A 81 -0.69 -9.39 -21.94
C LYS A 81 0.42 -8.67 -21.19
N VAL A 82 0.87 -9.25 -20.09
CA VAL A 82 1.96 -8.72 -19.26
C VAL A 82 3.03 -9.80 -19.07
N ASP A 83 4.30 -9.39 -19.02
CA ASP A 83 5.42 -10.29 -18.75
C ASP A 83 5.48 -10.69 -17.27
N ILE A 84 5.10 -9.77 -16.38
CA ILE A 84 5.10 -9.96 -14.93
C ILE A 84 3.78 -9.45 -14.37
N MET A 85 3.13 -10.30 -13.57
CA MET A 85 1.91 -9.96 -12.83
C MET A 85 2.23 -9.77 -11.36
N VAL A 86 2.01 -8.55 -10.87
CA VAL A 86 2.22 -8.17 -9.47
C VAL A 86 0.88 -7.87 -8.82
N VAL A 87 0.65 -8.41 -7.64
CA VAL A 87 -0.51 -8.13 -6.80
C VAL A 87 -0.04 -7.48 -5.51
N TYR A 88 -0.54 -6.27 -5.24
CA TYR A 88 -0.36 -5.59 -3.96
C TYR A 88 -1.67 -5.60 -3.19
N ILE A 89 -1.66 -6.11 -1.96
CA ILE A 89 -2.87 -6.29 -1.14
C ILE A 89 -2.70 -5.67 0.25
N HIS A 90 -3.77 -5.07 0.74
CA HIS A 90 -3.87 -4.54 2.10
C HIS A 90 -4.71 -5.51 2.95
N TRP A 91 -4.09 -6.24 3.89
CA TRP A 91 -4.71 -7.38 4.59
C TRP A 91 -4.03 -7.78 5.90
N GLY A 92 -4.57 -8.77 6.60
CA GLY A 92 -4.07 -9.26 7.88
C GLY A 92 -4.67 -8.49 9.06
N GLY A 93 -4.09 -8.67 10.24
CA GLY A 93 -4.42 -7.89 11.43
C GLY A 93 -3.28 -6.92 11.77
N GLU A 94 -3.62 -5.75 12.31
CA GLU A 94 -2.63 -4.81 12.84
C GLU A 94 -1.74 -5.49 13.89
N LEU A 95 -0.43 -5.30 13.76
CA LEU A 95 0.60 -5.81 14.65
C LEU A 95 0.74 -7.34 14.69
N PHE A 96 0.06 -8.07 13.80
CA PHE A 96 0.25 -9.51 13.70
C PHE A 96 1.61 -9.79 13.05
N VAL A 97 2.47 -10.53 13.76
CA VAL A 97 3.82 -10.87 13.30
C VAL A 97 3.83 -12.00 12.26
N ASN A 98 2.73 -12.77 12.18
CA ASN A 98 2.55 -13.88 11.24
C ASN A 98 1.26 -13.67 10.43
N PRO A 99 1.23 -14.12 9.16
CA PRO A 99 0.00 -14.12 8.38
C PRO A 99 -1.02 -15.10 8.96
N VAL A 100 -2.30 -14.79 8.78
CA VAL A 100 -3.42 -15.65 9.21
C VAL A 100 -3.87 -16.59 8.09
N PRO A 101 -4.62 -17.68 8.40
CA PRO A 101 -4.92 -18.73 7.42
C PRO A 101 -5.54 -18.26 6.10
N TYR A 102 -6.41 -17.24 6.12
CA TYR A 102 -7.00 -16.74 4.87
C TYR A 102 -5.96 -16.09 3.96
N GLN A 103 -4.91 -15.45 4.50
CA GLN A 103 -3.85 -14.85 3.69
C GLN A 103 -3.08 -15.94 2.96
N LEU A 104 -2.84 -17.09 3.60
CA LEU A 104 -2.20 -18.26 2.99
C LEU A 104 -3.06 -18.83 1.86
N HIS A 105 -4.36 -19.01 2.11
CA HIS A 105 -5.32 -19.52 1.12
C HIS A 105 -5.41 -18.60 -0.12
N ILE A 106 -5.56 -17.29 0.09
CA ILE A 106 -5.58 -16.31 -1.01
C ILE A 106 -4.25 -16.31 -1.77
N THR A 107 -3.11 -16.41 -1.06
CA THR A 107 -1.78 -16.48 -1.70
C THR A 107 -1.68 -17.68 -2.63
N GLN A 108 -2.06 -18.87 -2.16
CA GLN A 108 -2.05 -20.09 -2.98
C GLN A 108 -2.93 -19.96 -4.22
N HIS A 109 -4.12 -19.36 -4.06
CA HIS A 109 -5.02 -19.11 -5.18
C HIS A 109 -4.44 -18.12 -6.20
N LEU A 110 -3.87 -16.99 -5.75
CA LEU A 110 -3.23 -16.02 -6.64
C LEU A 110 -2.03 -16.64 -7.38
N MET A 111 -1.23 -17.44 -6.69
CA MET A 111 -0.12 -18.17 -7.31
C MET A 111 -0.61 -19.15 -8.39
N SER A 112 -1.72 -19.86 -8.15
CA SER A 112 -2.29 -20.79 -9.14
C SER A 112 -2.89 -20.09 -10.36
N LEU A 113 -3.30 -18.82 -10.22
CA LEU A 113 -3.72 -17.96 -11.32
C LEU A 113 -2.55 -17.37 -12.13
N GLY A 114 -1.31 -17.69 -11.79
CA GLY A 114 -0.13 -17.23 -12.52
C GLY A 114 0.44 -15.90 -12.03
N VAL A 115 -0.01 -15.36 -10.89
CA VAL A 115 0.62 -14.18 -10.27
C VAL A 115 2.09 -14.49 -9.97
N HIS A 116 2.99 -13.56 -10.30
CA HIS A 116 4.43 -13.72 -10.13
C HIS A 116 4.89 -13.12 -8.80
N VAL A 117 4.32 -11.99 -8.40
CA VAL A 117 4.74 -11.31 -7.17
C VAL A 117 3.51 -10.92 -6.36
N ILE A 118 3.48 -11.30 -5.09
CA ILE A 118 2.44 -10.93 -4.13
C ILE A 118 3.09 -10.14 -3.00
N ILE A 119 2.65 -8.90 -2.81
CA ILE A 119 3.16 -7.98 -1.78
C ILE A 119 2.00 -7.54 -0.90
N GLY A 120 2.10 -7.82 0.39
CA GLY A 120 1.11 -7.39 1.37
C GLY A 120 1.54 -6.16 2.18
N SER A 121 0.55 -5.54 2.82
CA SER A 121 0.67 -4.42 3.76
C SER A 121 -0.33 -4.57 4.91
N HIS A 122 -0.63 -3.48 5.65
CA HIS A 122 -1.59 -3.37 6.77
C HIS A 122 -1.10 -3.86 8.13
N SER A 123 -0.42 -5.00 8.26
CA SER A 123 0.00 -5.45 9.61
C SER A 123 0.98 -4.52 10.32
N HIS A 124 1.58 -3.55 9.62
CA HIS A 124 2.58 -2.59 10.15
C HIS A 124 3.87 -3.24 10.71
N VAL A 125 4.01 -4.55 10.54
CA VAL A 125 5.16 -5.36 10.95
C VAL A 125 5.71 -6.11 9.75
N LEU A 126 7.02 -6.32 9.73
CA LEU A 126 7.64 -7.19 8.73
C LEU A 126 7.18 -8.63 8.95
N GLN A 127 6.47 -9.20 7.97
CA GLN A 127 6.07 -10.61 8.00
C GLN A 127 6.95 -11.47 7.09
N GLN A 128 6.78 -12.78 7.20
CA GLN A 128 7.50 -13.79 6.42
C GLN A 128 7.38 -13.57 4.90
N HIS A 129 8.34 -14.14 4.18
CA HIS A 129 8.41 -14.11 2.72
C HIS A 129 9.02 -15.39 2.19
N PHE A 130 8.67 -15.75 0.96
CA PHE A 130 9.22 -16.93 0.31
C PHE A 130 9.29 -16.74 -1.20
N TYR A 131 10.10 -17.58 -1.83
CA TYR A 131 10.21 -17.72 -3.28
C TYR A 131 9.93 -19.17 -3.64
N HIS A 132 9.12 -19.39 -4.69
CA HIS A 132 8.77 -20.73 -5.18
C HIS A 132 8.40 -20.63 -6.66
N ASP A 133 8.97 -21.45 -7.52
CA ASP A 133 8.66 -21.52 -8.96
C ASP A 133 8.64 -20.17 -9.69
N ASN A 134 9.69 -19.36 -9.51
CA ASN A 134 9.80 -17.99 -10.03
C ASN A 134 8.71 -17.03 -9.53
N LYS A 135 8.05 -17.37 -8.41
CA LYS A 135 7.09 -16.52 -7.73
C LYS A 135 7.66 -16.03 -6.41
N ALA A 136 7.35 -14.79 -6.06
CA ALA A 136 7.78 -14.15 -4.83
C ALA A 136 6.58 -13.72 -4.01
N VAL A 137 6.58 -14.02 -2.71
CA VAL A 137 5.51 -13.62 -1.79
C VAL A 137 6.10 -12.95 -0.57
N LYS A 138 5.55 -11.78 -0.21
CA LYS A 138 5.82 -11.06 1.03
C LYS A 138 4.48 -10.71 1.68
N PHE A 139 4.19 -11.25 2.87
CA PHE A 139 2.87 -11.03 3.48
C PHE A 139 2.65 -9.63 4.06
N CYS A 140 3.72 -8.97 4.52
CA CYS A 140 3.70 -7.56 4.89
C CYS A 140 5.12 -6.98 4.80
N LEU A 141 5.27 -5.81 4.17
CA LEU A 141 6.54 -5.07 4.11
C LEU A 141 6.89 -4.33 5.41
N GLY A 142 5.94 -4.18 6.34
CA GLY A 142 6.07 -3.29 7.50
C GLY A 142 5.97 -1.82 7.11
N ASN A 143 6.41 -0.95 8.01
CA ASN A 143 6.40 0.51 7.81
C ASN A 143 7.70 0.98 7.15
N PHE A 144 7.60 1.92 6.20
CA PHE A 144 8.76 2.60 5.63
C PHE A 144 9.18 3.81 6.47
N LEU A 145 8.24 4.70 6.81
CA LEU A 145 8.52 5.93 7.57
C LEU A 145 7.36 6.22 8.54
N PHE A 146 7.51 5.83 9.81
CA PHE A 146 6.59 6.14 10.91
C PHE A 146 7.39 6.62 12.15
N PRO A 147 6.87 7.58 12.94
CA PRO A 147 7.57 8.05 14.13
C PRO A 147 7.74 6.93 15.18
N PRO A 148 8.82 6.97 16.00
CA PRO A 148 9.11 5.96 17.01
C PRO A 148 8.14 6.09 18.20
N GLY A 149 6.91 5.61 18.03
CA GLY A 149 5.87 5.60 19.05
C GLY A 149 5.36 4.19 19.31
N ARG A 150 6.07 3.44 20.16
CA ARG A 150 5.60 2.24 20.91
C ARG A 150 4.71 1.22 20.16
N THR A 151 5.17 0.63 19.08
CA THR A 151 4.64 -0.68 18.65
C THR A 151 5.79 -1.59 18.20
N PRO A 152 5.74 -2.91 18.42
CA PRO A 152 6.67 -3.83 17.79
C PRO A 152 6.37 -3.76 16.28
N GLY A 153 7.10 -2.95 15.54
CA GLY A 153 6.72 -2.60 14.17
C GLY A 153 7.89 -2.10 13.35
N GLY A 154 8.07 -2.69 12.17
CA GLY A 154 9.04 -2.30 11.12
C GLY A 154 10.52 -2.63 11.38
N ASN A 155 11.02 -2.41 12.60
CA ASN A 155 12.48 -2.29 12.84
C ASN A 155 13.18 -3.59 13.26
N ASN A 156 12.46 -4.70 13.38
CA ASN A 156 13.04 -5.99 13.79
C ASN A 156 12.89 -7.02 12.65
N PRO A 157 13.93 -7.19 11.81
CA PRO A 157 13.87 -8.14 10.71
C PRO A 157 13.78 -9.58 11.27
N VAL A 158 12.66 -10.27 11.04
CA VAL A 158 12.56 -11.70 11.34
C VAL A 158 13.43 -12.48 10.34
N MET A 159 14.24 -13.37 10.91
CA MET A 159 15.31 -14.16 10.29
C MET A 159 14.82 -15.08 9.16
N TYR A 160 15.73 -15.26 8.19
CA TYR A 160 15.62 -16.11 7.01
C TYR A 160 15.34 -17.58 7.39
N MET A 161 14.17 -18.14 7.05
CA MET A 161 13.99 -19.59 7.01
C MET A 161 14.30 -20.07 5.60
N LYS A 162 15.36 -20.89 5.46
CA LYS A 162 15.66 -21.61 4.22
C LYS A 162 14.58 -22.67 3.97
N SER A 163 14.37 -22.93 2.69
CA SER A 163 13.33 -23.74 2.05
C SER A 163 13.32 -25.25 2.35
N HIS A 164 13.51 -25.68 3.60
CA HIS A 164 13.54 -27.11 3.97
C HIS A 164 12.59 -27.48 5.11
N GLU A 165 11.38 -26.91 5.18
CA GLU A 165 10.36 -27.37 6.14
C GLU A 165 8.91 -27.27 5.57
N LEU A 166 8.74 -27.68 4.32
CA LEU A 166 7.42 -28.02 3.77
C LEU A 166 7.54 -29.36 3.05
N GLU A 167 7.75 -30.42 3.84
CA GLU A 167 7.41 -31.81 3.49
C GLU A 167 6.35 -32.31 4.47
#